data_AF-A0A925YMS9-F1
#
_entry.id   AF-A0A925YMS9-F1
#
_cell.length_a   1.000
_cell.length_b   1.000
_cell.length_c   1.000
_cell.angle_alpha   90.00
_cell.angle_beta   90.00
_cell.angle_gamma   90.00
#
_symmetry.space_group_name_H-M   'P 1'
#
loop_
_entity.id
_entity.type
_entity.pdbx_description
1 polymer ?
#
loop_
_entity_poly.entity_id
_entity_poly.type
_entity_poly.pdbx_seq_one_letter_code
_entity_poly.pdbx_strand_id
1 'polypeptide(L)'
;EIGSFTKEQLAAGINLAPMATPMLRQAQIVHTLTQMRANLRNARWRDLQVPNAKEKAAQPLLPAVLKDLDTAADDLTKAQRSAAQPRSHRFVLVPKP
;
A
#
# COMPACT_ATOMS: atom_id res chain seq x y z
N GLU A 1 -3.96 -19.42 -14.63
CA GLU A 1 -2.76 -20.26 -14.48
C GLU A 1 -1.61 -19.36 -14.02
N ILE A 2 -0.81 -19.80 -13.04
CA ILE A 2 0.28 -18.98 -12.46
C ILE A 2 1.66 -19.45 -12.91
N GLY A 3 1.81 -20.72 -13.27
CA GLY A 3 3.03 -21.30 -13.81
C GLY A 3 2.94 -22.82 -13.86
N SER A 4 3.91 -23.44 -14.52
CA SER A 4 4.00 -24.89 -14.62
C SER A 4 5.28 -25.43 -13.97
N PHE A 5 5.15 -26.49 -13.18
CA PHE A 5 6.21 -26.98 -12.28
C PHE A 5 6.33 -28.50 -12.30
N THR A 6 7.54 -29.02 -12.17
CA THR A 6 7.76 -30.48 -12.05
C THR A 6 7.33 -30.99 -10.67
N LYS A 7 7.22 -32.32 -10.53
CA LYS A 7 6.91 -32.96 -9.24
C LYS A 7 7.95 -32.63 -8.18
N GLU A 8 9.22 -32.61 -8.55
CA GLU A 8 10.35 -32.34 -7.64
C GLU A 8 10.29 -30.90 -7.13
N GLN A 9 9.93 -29.94 -8.00
CA GLN A 9 9.76 -28.54 -7.61
C GLN A 9 8.58 -28.35 -6.65
N LEU A 10 7.46 -29.02 -6.93
CA LEU A 10 6.30 -28.99 -6.03
C LEU A 10 6.62 -29.63 -4.67
N ALA A 11 7.39 -30.72 -4.65
CA ALA A 11 7.83 -31.39 -3.43
C ALA A 11 8.85 -30.56 -2.62
N ALA A 12 9.73 -29.82 -3.29
CA ALA A 12 10.72 -28.94 -2.65
C ALA A 12 10.10 -27.66 -2.04
N GLY A 13 8.87 -27.32 -2.42
CA GLY A 13 8.20 -26.08 -2.04
C GLY A 13 8.56 -24.94 -2.99
N ILE A 14 7.52 -24.21 -3.42
CA ILE A 14 7.64 -23.15 -4.44
C ILE A 14 7.36 -21.80 -3.79
N ASN A 15 8.21 -20.82 -4.09
CA ASN A 15 7.95 -19.43 -3.72
C ASN A 15 6.93 -18.81 -4.67
N LEU A 16 5.70 -18.59 -4.20
CA LEU A 16 4.62 -17.96 -4.96
C LEU A 16 4.66 -16.42 -4.92
N ALA A 17 5.48 -15.81 -4.06
CA ALA A 17 5.53 -14.37 -3.86
C ALA A 17 5.88 -13.55 -5.13
N PRO A 18 6.85 -13.95 -5.98
CA PRO A 18 7.16 -13.19 -7.18
C PRO A 18 6.18 -13.46 -8.34
N MET A 19 5.27 -14.42 -8.18
CA MET A 19 4.38 -14.84 -9.26
C MET A 19 3.13 -13.95 -9.32
N ALA A 20 2.51 -13.85 -10.50
CA ALA A 20 1.32 -13.03 -10.76
C ALA A 20 0.02 -13.57 -10.10
N THR A 21 0.09 -13.93 -8.82
CA THR A 21 -1.01 -14.42 -8.00
C THR A 21 -1.99 -13.30 -7.65
N PRO A 22 -3.25 -13.63 -7.32
CA PRO A 22 -4.18 -12.67 -6.75
C PRO A 22 -3.66 -12.00 -5.47
N MET A 23 -2.90 -12.73 -4.65
CA MET A 23 -2.29 -12.23 -3.43
C MET A 23 -1.22 -11.16 -3.71
N LEU A 24 -0.41 -11.35 -4.75
CA LEU A 24 0.56 -10.33 -5.16
C LEU A 24 -0.14 -9.04 -5.60
N ARG A 25 -1.25 -9.14 -6.36
CA ARG A 25 -2.04 -7.96 -6.75
C ARG A 25 -2.62 -7.25 -5.54
N GLN A 26 -3.17 -8.00 -4.58
CA GLN A 26 -3.67 -7.43 -3.33
C GLN A 26 -2.54 -6.72 -2.56
N ALA A 27 -1.37 -7.35 -2.44
CA ALA A 27 -0.20 -6.77 -1.78
C ALA A 27 0.27 -5.48 -2.46
N GLN A 28 0.25 -5.42 -3.80
CA GLN A 28 0.56 -4.21 -4.57
C GLN A 28 -0.39 -3.07 -4.25
N ILE A 29 -1.71 -3.33 -4.20
CA ILE A 29 -2.71 -2.32 -3.84
C ILE A 29 -2.44 -1.76 -2.44
N VAL A 30 -2.20 -2.65 -1.47
CA VAL A 30 -1.88 -2.24 -0.09
C VAL A 30 -0.58 -1.43 -0.05
N HIS A 31 0.43 -1.82 -0.82
CA HIS A 31 1.70 -1.11 -0.91
C HIS A 31 1.53 0.29 -1.50
N THR A 32 0.80 0.43 -2.60
CA THR A 32 0.50 1.74 -3.22
C THR A 32 -0.19 2.67 -2.24
N LEU A 33 -1.23 2.20 -1.54
CA LEU A 33 -1.93 3.00 -0.51
C LEU A 33 -1.01 3.38 0.65
N THR A 34 -0.08 2.49 1.02
CA THR A 34 0.94 2.77 2.04
C THR A 34 1.87 3.90 1.61
N GLN A 35 2.37 3.86 0.37
CA GLN A 35 3.24 4.90 -0.19
C GLN A 35 2.52 6.24 -0.27
N MET A 36 1.27 6.25 -0.76
CA MET A 36 0.47 7.48 -0.83
C MET A 36 0.28 8.11 0.55
N ARG A 37 -0.09 7.31 1.57
CA ARG A 37 -0.24 7.80 2.95
C ARG A 37 1.08 8.33 3.50
N ALA A 38 2.18 7.60 3.30
CA ALA A 38 3.50 8.00 3.80
C ALA A 38 3.96 9.31 3.17
N ASN A 39 3.80 9.46 1.86
CA ASN A 39 4.13 10.67 1.12
C ASN A 39 3.29 11.86 1.60
N LEU A 40 1.99 11.67 1.83
CA LEU A 40 1.11 12.73 2.30
C LEU A 40 1.50 13.23 3.69
N ARG A 41 1.77 12.30 4.63
CA ARG A 41 2.25 12.65 5.97
C ARG A 41 3.63 13.29 5.94
N ASN A 42 4.51 12.86 5.03
CA ASN A 42 5.81 13.48 4.83
C ASN A 42 5.67 14.92 4.34
N ALA A 43 4.88 15.16 3.29
CA ALA A 43 4.64 16.50 2.75
C ALA A 43 4.00 17.43 3.80
N ARG A 44 3.00 16.94 4.55
CA ARG A 44 2.38 17.68 5.65
C ARG A 44 3.42 18.20 6.64
N TRP A 45 4.36 17.37 7.06
CA TRP A 45 5.37 17.75 8.05
C TRP A 45 6.53 18.54 7.44
N ARG A 46 7.19 17.97 6.44
CA ARG A 46 8.46 18.44 5.89
C ARG A 46 8.30 19.64 4.97
N ASP A 47 7.22 19.70 4.20
CA ASP A 47 7.04 20.73 3.17
C ASP A 47 6.10 21.85 3.64
N LEU A 48 5.20 21.57 4.60
CA LEU A 48 4.23 22.55 5.11
C LEU A 48 4.48 22.96 6.56
N GLN A 49 4.38 22.03 7.51
CA GLN A 49 4.39 22.38 8.93
C GLN A 49 5.73 23.00 9.39
N VAL A 50 6.85 22.32 9.12
CA VAL A 50 8.16 22.76 9.59
C VAL A 50 8.63 24.05 8.91
N PRO A 51 8.57 24.19 7.57
CA PRO A 51 9.04 25.40 6.90
C PRO A 51 8.23 26.65 7.28
N ASN A 52 6.93 26.50 7.51
CA ASN A 52 6.03 27.63 7.77
C ASN A 52 5.79 27.89 9.27
N ALA A 53 6.47 27.16 10.17
CA ALA A 53 6.23 27.26 11.62
C ALA A 53 6.39 28.67 12.21
N LYS A 54 7.20 29.52 11.57
CA LYS A 54 7.47 30.90 12.00
C LYS A 54 6.82 31.96 11.12
N GLU A 55 6.17 31.56 10.02
CA GLU A 55 5.59 32.49 9.04
C GLU A 55 4.22 32.97 9.51
N LYS A 56 4.16 34.20 10.03
CA LYS A 56 2.94 34.78 10.61
C LYS A 56 1.80 34.89 9.60
N ALA A 57 2.11 35.12 8.32
CA ALA A 57 1.10 35.19 7.27
C ALA A 57 0.43 33.83 7.00
N ALA A 58 1.15 32.73 7.22
CA ALA A 58 0.62 31.38 7.00
C ALA A 58 -0.18 30.84 8.21
N GLN A 59 0.07 31.33 9.42
CA GLN A 59 -0.54 30.83 10.66
C GLN A 59 -2.08 30.78 10.67
N PRO A 60 -2.83 31.72 10.07
CA PRO A 60 -4.29 31.66 10.09
C PRO A 60 -4.86 30.45 9.34
N LEU A 61 -4.21 30.02 8.25
CA LEU A 61 -4.71 28.95 7.38
C LEU A 61 -3.99 27.62 7.58
N LEU A 62 -2.74 27.66 8.02
CA LEU A 62 -1.88 26.47 8.14
C LEU A 62 -2.50 25.36 8.99
N PRO A 63 -3.10 25.61 10.18
CA PRO A 63 -3.72 24.55 10.99
C PRO A 63 -4.85 23.81 10.28
N ALA A 64 -5.67 24.53 9.49
CA ALA A 64 -6.77 23.92 8.73
C ALA A 64 -6.23 23.00 7.63
N VAL A 65 -5.25 23.48 6.86
CA VAL A 65 -4.59 22.68 5.81
C VAL A 65 -3.94 21.42 6.39
N LEU A 66 -3.25 21.52 7.53
CA LEU A 66 -2.63 20.36 8.18
C LEU A 66 -3.66 19.33 8.64
N LYS A 67 -4.82 19.79 9.15
CA LYS A 67 -5.93 18.92 9.56
C LYS A 67 -6.57 18.21 8.36
N ASP A 68 -6.72 18.87 7.24
CA ASP A 68 -7.27 18.27 6.02
C ASP A 68 -6.33 17.19 5.47
N LEU A 69 -5.02 17.42 5.54
CA LEU A 69 -4.01 16.42 5.18
C LEU A 69 -4.02 15.20 6.12
N ASP A 70 -4.21 15.42 7.42
CA ASP A 70 -4.37 14.33 8.39
C ASP A 70 -5.62 13.50 8.08
N THR A 71 -6.75 14.17 7.80
CA THR A 71 -8.01 13.51 7.44
C THR A 71 -7.87 12.67 6.18
N ALA A 72 -7.23 13.21 5.14
CA ALA A 72 -6.93 12.47 3.92
C ALA A 72 -5.99 11.27 4.15
N ALA A 73 -5.00 11.40 5.05
CA ALA A 73 -4.13 10.28 5.43
C ALA A 73 -4.87 9.17 6.19
N ASP A 74 -5.88 9.53 6.98
CA ASP A 74 -6.73 8.59 7.71
C ASP A 74 -7.70 7.86 6.77
N ASP A 75 -8.25 8.55 5.77
CA ASP A 75 -9.06 7.90 4.73
C ASP A 75 -8.23 6.92 3.90
N LEU A 76 -6.99 7.27 3.55
CA LEU A 76 -6.04 6.33 2.93
C LEU A 76 -5.76 5.13 3.86
N THR A 77 -5.73 5.33 5.17
CA THR A 77 -5.57 4.23 6.14
C THR A 77 -6.79 3.30 6.14
N LYS A 78 -8.01 3.84 6.08
CA LYS A 78 -9.24 3.04 5.97
C LYS A 78 -9.24 2.24 4.67
N ALA A 79 -8.91 2.87 3.55
CA ALA A 79 -8.79 2.21 2.25
C ALA A 79 -7.75 1.08 2.27
N GLN A 80 -6.57 1.34 2.85
CA GLN A 80 -5.52 0.34 3.00
C GLN A 80 -6.00 -0.86 3.81
N ARG A 81 -6.65 -0.63 4.95
CA ARG A 81 -7.17 -1.71 5.83
C ARG A 81 -8.26 -2.52 5.15
N SER A 82 -9.12 -1.86 4.36
CA SER A 82 -10.13 -2.54 3.55
C SER A 82 -9.50 -3.40 2.46
N ALA A 83 -8.48 -2.89 1.77
CA ALA A 83 -7.75 -3.63 0.73
C ALA A 83 -6.94 -4.80 1.30
N ALA A 84 -6.51 -4.73 2.55
CA ALA A 84 -5.76 -5.77 3.24
C ALA A 84 -6.64 -6.92 3.78
N GLN A 85 -7.97 -6.82 3.73
CA GLN A 85 -8.84 -7.89 4.23
C GLN A 85 -8.64 -9.18 3.41
N PRO A 86 -8.60 -10.36 4.05
CA PRO A 86 -8.53 -11.62 3.33
C PRO A 86 -9.71 -11.78 2.37
N ARG A 87 -9.42 -12.12 1.11
CA ARG A 87 -10.45 -12.42 0.10
C ARG A 87 -10.22 -13.82 -0.44
N SER A 88 -11.32 -14.52 -0.73
CA SER A 88 -11.23 -15.81 -1.40
C SER A 88 -10.73 -15.61 -2.82
N HIS A 89 -9.63 -16.29 -3.14
CA HIS A 89 -8.97 -16.24 -4.45
C HIS A 89 -8.69 -17.66 -4.93
N ARG A 90 -8.95 -17.91 -6.22
CA ARG A 90 -8.62 -19.18 -6.87
C ARG A 90 -7.51 -18.96 -7.89
N PHE A 91 -6.48 -19.78 -7.82
CA PHE A 91 -5.40 -19.83 -8.80
C PHE A 91 -4.96 -21.29 -8.99
N VAL A 92 -4.26 -21.58 -10.10
CA VAL A 92 -3.89 -22.94 -10.49
C VAL A 92 -2.41 -22.99 -10.82
N LEU A 93 -1.74 -24.00 -10.27
CA LEU A 93 -0.38 -24.43 -10.60
C LEU A 93 -0.51 -25.66 -11.51
N VAL A 94 0.13 -25.65 -12.66
CA VAL A 94 0.03 -26.76 -13.63
C VAL A 94 1.21 -27.70 -13.44
N PRO A 95 1.00 -29.02 -13.26
CA PRO A 95 2.10 -29.97 -13.24
C PRO A 95 2.70 -30.11 -14.64
N LYS A 96 4.04 -30.05 -14.72
CA LYS A 96 4.78 -30.54 -15.89
C LYS A 96 5.08 -32.02 -15.72
N PRO A 97 5.02 -32.81 -16.81
CA PRO A 97 5.46 -34.20 -16.81
C PRO A 97 6.91 -34.34 -16.34
#